data_AF-A0A9X2ALE3-F1
#
_entry.id   AF-A0A9X2ALE3-F1
#
_cell.length_a   1.000
_cell.length_b   1.000
_cell.length_c   1.000
_cell.angle_alpha   90.00
_cell.angle_beta   90.00
_cell.angle_gamma   90.00
#
_symmetry.space_group_name_H-M   'P 1'
#
loop_
_entity.id
_entity.type
_entity.pdbx_description
1 polymer ?
#
loop_
_entity_poly.entity_id
_entity_poly.type
_entity_poly.pdbx_seq_one_letter_code
_entity_poly.pdbx_strand_id
1 'polypeptide(L)'
;MKKYLLLFVLIIASCGKKEIKKETVKQENPIVKDTVVKSVTEIEEVPKLFFTVQIAALKSTNATFNNIKDIQIYKEENLTKYRLGMFSTYKEARTYRTSLLDIYPDAFVQALKSNKPIHIKEALK
;
A
#
# COMPACT_ATOMS: atom_id res chain seq x y z
N MET A 1 23.29 51.04 -7.03
CA MET A 1 23.67 49.71 -6.48
C MET A 1 22.59 48.70 -6.86
N LYS A 2 23.03 47.51 -7.30
CA LYS A 2 22.28 46.29 -7.66
C LYS A 2 21.31 46.32 -8.86
N LYS A 3 21.90 45.89 -9.99
CA LYS A 3 21.32 45.25 -11.17
C LYS A 3 20.80 43.84 -10.84
N TYR A 4 20.14 43.24 -11.85
CA TYR A 4 19.82 41.82 -12.06
C TYR A 4 18.40 41.38 -11.65
N LEU A 5 17.44 41.80 -12.48
CA LEU A 5 16.22 41.05 -12.75
C LEU A 5 16.61 39.84 -13.60
N LEU A 6 16.62 38.65 -13.00
CA LEU A 6 16.99 37.39 -13.64
C LEU A 6 15.78 36.82 -14.38
N LEU A 7 15.92 36.72 -15.70
CA LEU A 7 15.06 35.98 -16.60
C LEU A 7 15.40 34.49 -16.49
N PHE A 8 14.43 33.62 -16.25
CA PHE A 8 14.50 32.20 -16.64
C PHE A 8 13.12 31.71 -17.09
N VAL A 9 12.99 31.59 -18.40
CA VAL A 9 11.99 30.78 -19.08
C VAL A 9 12.56 29.36 -19.16
N LEU A 10 11.75 28.32 -18.88
CA LEU A 10 11.62 27.11 -19.72
C LEU A 10 10.73 26.03 -19.06
N ILE A 11 9.54 25.87 -19.67
CA ILE A 11 8.92 24.61 -20.15
C ILE A 11 9.13 23.35 -19.31
N ILE A 12 8.03 22.80 -18.78
CA ILE A 12 7.61 21.39 -18.80
C ILE A 12 6.27 21.31 -18.03
N ALA A 13 5.27 20.48 -18.32
CA ALA A 13 5.05 19.49 -19.35
C ALA A 13 3.53 19.26 -19.47
N SER A 14 3.12 18.92 -20.70
CA SER A 14 1.94 18.15 -21.07
C SER A 14 1.25 17.36 -19.94
N CYS A 15 0.06 17.81 -19.52
CA CYS A 15 -0.87 16.99 -18.77
C CYS A 15 -2.01 16.54 -19.70
N GLY A 16 -1.73 15.50 -20.48
CA GLY A 16 -2.76 14.79 -21.24
C GLY A 16 -3.73 14.11 -20.28
N LYS A 17 -4.97 14.57 -20.28
CA LYS A 17 -6.09 13.94 -19.57
C LYS A 17 -6.26 12.52 -20.12
N LYS A 18 -6.01 11.52 -19.29
CA LYS A 18 -6.48 10.15 -19.54
C LYS A 18 -7.50 9.81 -18.47
N GLU A 19 -8.75 9.82 -18.91
CA GLU A 19 -9.92 9.35 -18.20
C GLU A 19 -9.80 7.83 -18.02
N ILE A 20 -9.89 7.35 -16.78
CA ILE A 20 -10.02 5.92 -16.49
C ILE A 20 -11.52 5.64 -16.34
N LYS A 21 -12.04 4.88 -17.30
CA LYS A 21 -13.43 4.42 -17.36
C LYS A 21 -13.69 3.41 -16.25
N LYS A 22 -14.78 3.69 -15.54
CA LYS A 22 -15.46 2.87 -14.55
C LYS A 22 -16.33 1.85 -15.28
N GLU A 23 -16.14 0.56 -15.05
CA GLU A 23 -17.11 -0.46 -15.46
C GLU A 23 -17.36 -1.48 -14.34
N THR A 24 -18.58 -2.01 -14.37
CA THR A 24 -19.40 -2.47 -13.24
C THR A 24 -19.84 -3.90 -13.51
N VAL A 25 -19.71 -4.86 -12.58
CA VAL A 25 -20.50 -6.11 -12.61
C VAL A 25 -20.75 -6.66 -11.19
N LYS A 26 -21.98 -7.15 -10.97
CA LYS A 26 -22.56 -7.72 -9.74
C LYS A 26 -22.57 -9.26 -9.74
N GLN A 27 -22.75 -9.83 -8.53
CA GLN A 27 -23.31 -11.17 -8.17
C GLN A 27 -22.41 -12.41 -8.39
N GLU A 28 -22.35 -13.45 -7.52
CA GLU A 28 -23.03 -13.83 -6.27
C GLU A 28 -22.19 -14.92 -5.53
N ASN A 29 -22.54 -15.17 -4.26
CA ASN A 29 -21.82 -15.91 -3.19
C ASN A 29 -21.94 -17.47 -3.29
N PRO A 30 -21.21 -18.31 -2.50
CA PRO A 30 -21.27 -18.30 -1.03
C PRO A 30 -19.96 -18.55 -0.22
N ILE A 31 -19.72 -17.65 0.74
CA ILE A 31 -19.50 -17.84 2.20
C ILE A 31 -18.49 -18.94 2.64
N VAL A 32 -17.29 -18.53 3.09
CA VAL A 32 -16.65 -19.08 4.32
C VAL A 32 -15.93 -17.95 5.10
N LYS A 33 -16.03 -18.06 6.42
CA LYS A 33 -15.82 -17.09 7.50
C LYS A 33 -14.35 -16.66 7.68
N ASP A 34 -14.09 -15.36 7.62
CA ASP A 34 -13.37 -14.59 8.64
C ASP A 34 -13.53 -13.09 8.37
N THR A 35 -13.86 -12.34 9.42
CA THR A 35 -14.42 -10.98 9.37
C THR A 35 -13.42 -9.93 8.83
N VAL A 36 -13.52 -9.65 7.53
CA VAL A 36 -12.92 -8.49 6.85
C VAL A 36 -13.82 -7.27 7.06
N VAL A 37 -13.41 -6.34 7.94
CA VAL A 37 -14.10 -5.06 8.10
C VAL A 37 -13.42 -3.99 7.23
N LYS A 38 -14.12 -3.67 6.14
CA LYS A 38 -14.21 -2.37 5.44
C LYS A 38 -12.97 -1.83 4.71
N SER A 39 -12.81 -2.26 3.46
CA SER A 39 -12.89 -1.35 2.29
C SER A 39 -13.19 -2.19 1.04
N VAL A 40 -14.26 -1.85 0.34
CA VAL A 40 -14.65 -2.49 -0.93
C VAL A 40 -13.96 -1.71 -2.03
N THR A 41 -12.89 -2.27 -2.58
CA THR A 41 -12.32 -1.89 -3.88
C THR A 41 -11.96 -3.20 -4.57
N GLU A 42 -12.53 -3.42 -5.76
CA GLU A 42 -12.05 -4.27 -6.86
C GLU A 42 -11.37 -5.59 -6.47
N ILE A 43 -12.03 -6.73 -6.74
CA ILE A 43 -11.39 -8.05 -6.62
C ILE A 43 -10.41 -8.20 -7.80
N GLU A 44 -9.30 -7.46 -7.76
CA GLU A 44 -8.06 -7.92 -8.37
C GLU A 44 -7.76 -9.27 -7.71
N GLU A 45 -7.56 -10.31 -8.52
CA GLU A 45 -7.12 -11.60 -8.02
C GLU A 45 -5.87 -11.36 -7.18
N VAL A 46 -5.99 -11.50 -5.85
CA VAL A 46 -4.88 -11.21 -4.94
C VAL A 46 -3.70 -12.06 -5.42
N PRO A 47 -2.58 -11.45 -5.84
CA PRO A 47 -1.50 -12.20 -6.42
C PRO A 47 -1.07 -13.31 -5.47
N LYS A 48 -0.74 -14.48 -6.02
CA LYS A 48 -0.28 -15.63 -5.24
C LYS A 48 0.89 -15.26 -4.31
N LEU A 49 1.72 -14.30 -4.72
CA LEU A 49 2.75 -13.64 -3.93
C LEU A 49 2.71 -12.13 -4.21
N PHE A 50 2.67 -11.32 -3.16
CA PHE A 50 2.81 -9.87 -3.25
C PHE A 50 3.62 -9.33 -2.07
N PHE A 51 4.04 -8.08 -2.21
CA PHE A 51 4.81 -7.34 -1.21
C PHE A 51 4.00 -6.15 -0.73
N THR A 52 4.10 -5.84 0.56
CA THR A 52 3.44 -4.71 1.22
C THR A 52 4.40 -4.07 2.21
N VAL A 53 4.08 -2.89 2.74
CA VAL A 53 4.92 -2.21 3.73
C VAL A 53 4.19 -2.18 5.07
N GLN A 54 4.72 -2.89 6.06
CA GLN A 54 4.20 -2.84 7.42
C GLN A 54 4.77 -1.60 8.13
N ILE A 55 3.90 -0.77 8.70
CA ILE A 55 4.27 0.47 9.40
C ILE A 55 4.08 0.38 10.91
N ALA A 56 3.26 -0.55 11.39
CA ALA A 56 3.08 -0.81 12.82
C ALA A 56 2.54 -2.23 13.08
N ALA A 57 2.81 -2.74 14.28
CA ALA A 57 2.16 -3.91 14.86
C ALA A 57 1.92 -3.65 16.35
N LEU A 58 0.66 -3.60 16.76
CA LEU A 58 0.23 -3.13 18.09
C LEU A 58 -0.63 -4.18 18.79
N LYS A 59 -0.56 -4.29 20.11
CA LYS A 59 -1.41 -5.22 20.89
C LYS A 59 -2.91 -4.90 20.82
N SER A 60 -3.25 -3.65 20.52
CA SER A 60 -4.62 -3.16 20.38
C SER A 60 -4.75 -2.31 19.13
N THR A 61 -5.99 -2.10 18.69
CA THR A 61 -6.26 -1.14 17.61
C THR A 61 -5.87 0.27 18.03
N ASN A 62 -5.54 1.11 17.05
CA ASN A 62 -5.16 2.50 17.24
C ASN A 62 -5.93 3.37 16.23
N ALA A 63 -6.68 4.34 16.74
CA ALA A 63 -7.55 5.19 15.92
C ALA A 63 -6.76 6.01 14.88
N THR A 64 -5.56 6.49 15.22
CA THR A 64 -4.70 7.23 14.28
C THR A 64 -4.35 6.37 13.07
N PHE A 65 -3.90 5.13 13.30
CA PHE A 65 -3.58 4.22 12.19
C PHE A 65 -4.83 3.78 11.41
N ASN A 66 -5.95 3.54 12.09
CA ASN A 66 -7.20 3.14 11.44
C ASN A 66 -7.74 4.19 10.45
N ASN A 67 -7.39 5.47 10.63
CA ASN A 67 -7.84 6.57 9.79
C ASN A 67 -6.87 6.90 8.65
N ILE A 68 -5.75 6.16 8.52
CA ILE A 68 -4.84 6.33 7.38
C ILE A 68 -5.53 5.85 6.10
N LYS A 69 -5.48 6.67 5.06
CA LYS A 69 -6.05 6.33 3.75
C LYS A 69 -5.37 5.06 3.20
N ASP A 70 -6.17 4.13 2.68
CA ASP A 70 -5.73 2.87 2.06
C ASP A 70 -4.96 1.92 3.01
N ILE A 71 -5.13 2.09 4.33
CA ILE A 71 -4.55 1.20 5.33
C ILE A 71 -5.21 -0.18 5.30
N GLN A 72 -4.37 -1.22 5.30
CA GLN A 72 -4.81 -2.60 5.43
C GLN A 72 -4.52 -3.06 6.86
N ILE A 73 -5.55 -3.53 7.55
CA ILE A 73 -5.50 -3.94 8.95
C ILE A 73 -5.66 -5.45 9.04
N TYR A 74 -4.71 -6.12 9.68
CA TYR A 74 -4.74 -7.57 9.86
C TYR A 74 -4.57 -7.92 11.33
N LYS A 75 -5.32 -8.93 11.79
CA LYS A 75 -5.07 -9.57 13.08
C LYS A 75 -4.19 -10.78 12.86
N GLU A 76 -3.06 -10.82 13.54
CA GLU A 76 -2.14 -11.95 13.53
C GLU A 76 -1.68 -12.19 14.96
N GLU A 77 -1.99 -13.37 15.50
CA GLU A 77 -1.79 -13.70 16.91
C GLU A 77 -2.46 -12.67 17.84
N ASN A 78 -1.67 -12.03 18.73
CA ASN A 78 -2.12 -10.99 19.65
C ASN A 78 -1.82 -9.56 19.13
N LEU A 79 -1.51 -9.41 17.84
CA LEU A 79 -1.15 -8.13 17.23
C LEU A 79 -2.14 -7.71 16.15
N THR A 80 -2.43 -6.41 16.14
CA THR A 80 -3.06 -5.68 15.05
C THR A 80 -1.96 -5.08 14.19
N LYS A 81 -1.81 -5.57 12.95
CA LYS A 81 -0.81 -5.15 11.98
C LYS A 81 -1.40 -4.14 11.01
N TYR A 82 -0.61 -3.12 10.72
CA TYR A 82 -0.97 -1.99 9.86
C TYR A 82 -0.03 -1.96 8.66
N ARG A 83 -0.60 -2.11 7.46
CA ARG A 83 0.15 -2.27 6.22
C ARG A 83 -0.35 -1.31 5.14
N LEU A 84 0.56 -0.82 4.31
CA LEU A 84 0.27 0.07 3.20
C LEU A 84 0.81 -0.51 1.89
N GLY A 85 0.02 -0.30 0.83
CA GLY A 85 0.35 -0.72 -0.53
C GLY A 85 0.30 -2.23 -0.75
N MET A 86 0.19 -2.61 -2.01
CA MET A 86 0.29 -3.97 -2.51
C MET A 86 1.07 -3.90 -3.81
N PHE A 87 2.17 -4.63 -3.89
CA PHE A 87 3.14 -4.55 -4.98
C PHE A 87 3.49 -5.93 -5.49
N SER A 88 3.58 -6.10 -6.80
CA SER A 88 3.98 -7.35 -7.42
C SER A 88 5.47 -7.64 -7.24
N THR A 89 6.29 -6.60 -7.06
CA THR A 89 7.75 -6.75 -6.89
C THR A 89 8.26 -6.15 -5.58
N TYR A 90 9.33 -6.75 -5.05
CA TYR A 90 10.05 -6.22 -3.89
C TYR A 90 10.62 -4.82 -4.14
N LYS A 91 11.06 -4.53 -5.38
CA LYS A 91 11.65 -3.24 -5.75
C LYS A 91 10.65 -2.09 -5.63
N GLU A 92 9.42 -2.30 -6.09
CA GLU A 92 8.33 -1.32 -5.94
C GLU A 92 8.00 -1.10 -4.46
N ALA A 93 7.83 -2.18 -3.70
CA ALA A 93 7.58 -2.09 -2.26
C ALA A 93 8.72 -1.38 -1.50
N ARG A 94 9.98 -1.61 -1.88
CA ARG A 94 11.15 -0.95 -1.27
C ARG A 94 11.21 0.54 -1.62
N THR A 95 10.87 0.91 -2.85
CA THR A 95 10.76 2.32 -3.26
C THR A 95 9.67 3.02 -2.44
N TYR A 96 8.49 2.41 -2.34
CA TYR A 96 7.39 2.94 -1.53
C TYR A 96 7.76 3.03 -0.05
N ARG A 97 8.38 1.98 0.53
CA ARG A 97 8.91 2.00 1.89
C ARG A 97 9.84 3.17 2.14
N THR A 98 10.70 3.50 1.17
CA THR A 98 11.63 4.63 1.29
C THR A 98 10.89 5.97 1.42
N SER A 99 9.81 6.16 0.68
CA SER A 99 8.96 7.37 0.78
C SER A 99 8.23 7.51 2.12
N LEU A 100 8.15 6.43 2.91
CA LEU A 100 7.47 6.40 4.19
C LEU A 100 8.39 6.62 5.38
N LEU A 101 9.72 6.58 5.21
CA LEU A 101 10.66 6.52 6.36
C LEU A 101 10.73 7.78 7.19
N ASP A 102 10.44 8.94 6.58
CA ASP A 102 10.42 10.21 7.31
C ASP A 102 9.28 10.25 8.35
N ILE A 103 8.21 9.45 8.14
CA ILE A 103 7.03 9.38 9.00
C ILE A 103 7.03 8.09 9.84
N TYR A 104 7.47 6.97 9.23
CA TYR A 104 7.48 5.63 9.80
C TYR A 104 8.88 5.02 9.68
N PRO A 105 9.83 5.39 10.57
CA PRO A 105 11.23 5.00 10.44
C PRO A 105 11.44 3.47 10.51
N ASP A 106 10.57 2.78 11.25
CA ASP A 106 10.59 1.33 11.43
C ASP A 106 9.83 0.57 10.33
N ALA A 107 9.31 1.27 9.31
CA ALA A 107 8.59 0.62 8.22
C ALA A 107 9.48 -0.40 7.50
N PHE A 108 8.92 -1.55 7.15
CA PHE A 108 9.65 -2.60 6.44
C PHE A 108 8.76 -3.32 5.41
N VAL A 109 9.40 -3.89 4.39
CA VAL A 109 8.72 -4.66 3.36
C VAL A 109 8.41 -6.06 3.87
N GLN A 110 7.15 -6.47 3.77
CA GLN A 110 6.67 -7.81 4.09
C GLN A 110 6.19 -8.52 2.83
N ALA A 111 6.55 -9.79 2.68
CA ALA A 111 6.04 -10.65 1.62
C ALA A 111 4.84 -11.46 2.13
N LEU A 112 3.80 -11.55 1.31
CA LEU A 112 2.57 -12.30 1.58
C LEU A 112 2.33 -13.27 0.44
N LYS A 113 2.25 -14.56 0.77
CA LYS A 113 1.88 -15.63 -0.16
C LYS A 113 0.52 -16.17 0.22
N SER A 114 -0.46 -16.04 -0.66
CA SER A 114 -1.87 -16.38 -0.36
C SER A 114 -2.33 -15.75 0.97
N ASN A 115 -2.05 -14.45 1.15
CA ASN A 115 -2.34 -13.66 2.37
C ASN A 115 -1.63 -14.10 3.66
N LYS A 116 -0.72 -15.09 3.61
CA LYS A 116 0.09 -15.50 4.76
C LYS A 116 1.50 -14.92 4.68
N PRO A 117 2.04 -14.37 5.77
CA PRO A 117 3.39 -13.84 5.77
C PRO A 117 4.40 -14.96 5.51
N ILE A 118 5.37 -14.70 4.62
CA ILE A 118 6.51 -15.59 4.39
C ILE A 118 7.81 -14.82 4.61
N HIS A 119 8.89 -15.55 4.86
CA HIS A 119 10.20 -14.93 5.05
C HIS A 119 10.65 -14.23 3.76
N ILE A 120 11.23 -13.03 3.83
CA ILE A 120 11.58 -12.25 2.63
C ILE A 120 12.57 -12.99 1.72
N LYS A 121 13.51 -13.74 2.31
CA LYS A 121 14.42 -14.61 1.55
C LYS A 121 13.70 -15.73 0.79
N GLU A 122 12.58 -16.24 1.30
CA GLU A 122 11.78 -17.25 0.59
C GLU A 122 11.06 -16.62 -0.60
N ALA A 123 10.55 -15.39 -0.44
CA ALA A 123 9.85 -14.65 -1.49
C ALA A 123 10.74 -14.22 -2.66
N LEU A 124 12.06 -14.18 -2.45
CA LEU A 124 13.05 -13.71 -3.43
C LEU A 124 13.88 -14.85 -4.05
N LYS A 125 13.56 -16.11 -3.74
CA LYS A 125 14.14 -17.29 -4.41
C LYS A 125 13.53 -17.45 -5.79
#